data_AF-A0A946FGE8-F1
#
_entry.id   AF-A0A946FGE8-F1
#
_cell.length_a   1.000
_cell.length_b   1.000
_cell.length_c   1.000
_cell.angle_alpha   90.00
_cell.angle_beta   90.00
_cell.angle_gamma   90.00
#
_symmetry.space_group_name_H-M   'P 1'
#
loop_
_entity.id
_entity.type
_entity.pdbx_description
1 polymer ?
#
loop_
_entity_poly.entity_id
_entity_poly.type
_entity_poly.pdbx_seq_one_letter_code
_entity_poly.pdbx_strand_id
1 'polypeptide(L)' 'WSAQVNHGGDELMLLESLPARETRFYVKNVMTNLWIYSKLTGKDSSMVAALAAGNGALIQSLDQSDCQITKLSDICP' A
#
# COMPACT_ATOMS: atom_id res chain seq x y z
N TRP A 1 10.63 -12.24 -13.08
CA TRP A 1 9.54 -12.90 -12.34
C TRP A 1 8.24 -12.11 -12.42
N SER A 2 8.09 -10.93 -11.80
CA SER A 2 6.79 -10.22 -11.77
C SER A 2 6.22 -9.95 -13.17
N ALA A 3 7.06 -9.51 -14.11
CA ALA A 3 6.69 -9.31 -15.52
C ALA A 3 6.33 -10.60 -16.30
N GLN A 4 6.60 -11.79 -15.73
CA GLN A 4 6.31 -13.09 -16.32
C GLN A 4 5.07 -13.75 -15.71
N VAL A 5 4.59 -13.26 -14.55
CA VAL A 5 3.40 -13.78 -13.91
C VAL A 5 2.18 -13.11 -14.53
N ASN A 6 1.25 -13.92 -15.03
CA ASN A 6 -0.08 -13.42 -15.36
C ASN A 6 -0.88 -13.23 -14.07
N HIS A 7 -1.00 -11.99 -13.61
CA HIS A 7 -1.79 -11.60 -12.45
C HIS A 7 -3.13 -10.95 -12.84
N GLY A 8 -3.51 -10.96 -14.13
CA GLY A 8 -4.84 -10.51 -14.58
C GLY A 8 -5.18 -9.04 -14.30
N GLY A 9 -4.19 -8.23 -13.92
CA GLY A 9 -4.40 -6.86 -13.45
C GLY A 9 -4.76 -6.74 -11.96
N ASP A 10 -4.75 -7.83 -11.19
CA ASP A 10 -5.01 -7.87 -9.76
C ASP A 10 -3.68 -7.93 -8.97
N GLU A 11 -3.43 -6.93 -8.14
CA GLU A 11 -2.24 -6.85 -7.30
C GLU A 11 -2.23 -7.89 -6.16
N LEU A 12 -3.38 -8.32 -5.65
CA LEU A 12 -3.42 -9.41 -4.66
C LEU A 12 -2.99 -10.72 -5.30
N MET A 13 -3.39 -10.97 -6.54
CA MET A 13 -2.93 -12.14 -7.28
C MET A 13 -1.42 -12.08 -7.57
N LEU A 14 -0.87 -10.89 -7.84
CA LEU A 14 0.58 -10.68 -7.92
C LEU A 14 1.26 -10.97 -6.56
N LEU A 15 0.72 -10.48 -5.45
CA LEU A 15 1.22 -10.76 -4.10
C LEU A 15 1.25 -12.28 -3.81
N GLU A 16 0.20 -13.00 -4.20
CA GLU A 16 0.12 -14.46 -4.06
C GLU A 16 1.10 -15.21 -4.95
N SER A 17 1.59 -14.61 -6.02
CA SER A 17 2.53 -15.24 -6.94
C SER A 17 4.00 -15.16 -6.49
N LEU A 18 4.29 -14.49 -5.37
CA LEU A 18 5.65 -14.35 -4.83
C LEU A 18 6.29 -15.73 -4.61
N PRO A 19 7.46 -16.03 -5.20
CA PRO A 19 8.02 -17.38 -5.19
C PRO A 19 8.52 -17.78 -3.80
N ALA A 20 9.09 -16.83 -3.06
CA ALA A 20 9.55 -17.05 -1.69
C ALA A 20 8.36 -17.02 -0.72
N ARG A 21 8.06 -18.18 -0.12
CA ARG A 21 6.96 -18.35 0.84
C ARG A 21 7.06 -17.41 2.03
N GLU A 22 8.27 -17.25 2.57
CA GLU A 22 8.53 -16.37 3.72
C GLU A 22 8.25 -14.90 3.37
N THR A 23 8.77 -14.42 2.25
CA THR A 23 8.51 -13.05 1.77
C THR A 23 7.02 -12.82 1.53
N ARG A 24 6.32 -13.78 0.92
CA ARG A 24 4.87 -13.71 0.72
C ARG A 24 4.13 -13.54 2.04
N PHE A 25 4.49 -14.32 3.05
CA PHE A 25 3.88 -14.24 4.37
C PHE A 25 4.20 -12.92 5.07
N TYR A 26 5.46 -12.48 5.01
CA TYR A 26 5.91 -11.23 5.59
C TYR A 26 5.13 -10.02 5.04
N VAL A 27 5.03 -9.89 3.72
CA VAL A 27 4.34 -8.76 3.08
C VAL A 27 2.84 -8.74 3.44
N LYS A 28 2.18 -9.92 3.47
CA LYS A 28 0.78 -10.02 3.93
C LYS A 28 0.59 -9.51 5.34
N ASN A 29 1.48 -9.88 6.26
CA ASN A 29 1.40 -9.43 7.65
C ASN A 29 1.60 -7.92 7.79
N VAL A 30 2.59 -7.36 7.07
CA VAL A 30 2.85 -5.91 7.08
C VAL A 30 1.65 -5.14 6.56
N MET A 31 1.07 -5.54 5.42
CA MET A 31 -0.13 -4.90 4.85
C MET A 31 -1.32 -5.00 5.81
N THR A 32 -1.55 -6.17 6.39
CA THR A 32 -2.65 -6.39 7.35
C THR A 32 -2.50 -5.49 8.57
N ASN A 33 -1.31 -5.43 9.16
CA ASN A 33 -1.03 -4.57 10.31
C ASN A 33 -1.21 -3.09 9.94
N LEU A 34 -0.67 -2.67 8.80
CA LEU A 34 -0.81 -1.30 8.32
C LEU A 34 -2.29 -0.88 8.21
N TRP A 35 -3.15 -1.75 7.69
CA TRP A 35 -4.58 -1.48 7.56
C TRP A 35 -5.29 -1.41 8.90
N ILE A 36 -4.98 -2.34 9.81
CA ILE A 36 -5.50 -2.32 11.18
C ILE A 36 -5.14 -0.99 11.85
N TYR A 37 -3.88 -0.57 11.79
CA TYR A 37 -3.43 0.68 12.39
C TYR A 37 -4.01 1.92 11.69
N SER A 38 -4.20 1.88 10.37
CA SER A 38 -4.86 2.97 9.64
C SER A 38 -6.31 3.16 10.14
N LYS A 39 -7.05 2.06 10.30
CA LYS A 39 -8.41 2.08 10.85
C LYS A 39 -8.46 2.58 12.30
N LEU A 40 -7.52 2.15 13.14
CA LEU A 40 -7.44 2.61 14.53
C LEU A 40 -7.11 4.10 14.65
N THR A 41 -6.37 4.67 13.70
CA THR A 41 -6.01 6.10 13.69
C THR A 41 -7.04 6.98 13.01
N GLY A 42 -8.20 6.43 12.63
CA GLY A 42 -9.26 7.16 11.94
C GLY A 42 -8.91 7.55 10.50
N LYS A 43 -7.79 7.04 9.96
CA LYS A 43 -7.40 7.23 8.57
C LYS A 43 -8.04 6.11 7.74
N ASP A 44 -9.20 6.40 7.17
CA ASP A 44 -9.82 5.48 6.22
C ASP A 44 -8.88 5.26 5.01
N SER A 45 -8.35 4.05 4.90
CA SER A 45 -7.44 3.70 3.82
C SER A 45 -8.25 3.44 2.55
N SER A 46 -8.31 4.44 1.66
CA SER A 46 -8.84 4.29 0.29
C SER A 46 -8.14 3.16 -0.47
N MET A 47 -6.86 2.91 -0.15
CA MET A 47 -6.06 1.82 -0.70
C MET A 47 -6.66 0.44 -0.40
N VAL A 48 -7.15 0.18 0.83
CA VAL A 48 -7.76 -1.11 1.20
C VAL A 48 -9.03 -1.35 0.40
N ALA A 49 -9.88 -0.33 0.33
CA ALA A 49 -11.15 -0.41 -0.39
C ALA A 49 -10.93 -0.58 -1.91
N ALA A 50 -9.95 0.13 -2.49
CA ALA A 50 -9.58 -0.03 -3.89
C ALA A 50 -9.08 -1.45 -4.17
N LEU A 51 -8.14 -1.94 -3.36
CA LEU A 51 -7.57 -3.28 -3.51
C LEU A 51 -8.63 -4.38 -3.36
N ALA A 52 -9.54 -4.25 -2.39
CA ALA A 52 -10.65 -5.19 -2.20
C ALA A 52 -11.68 -5.16 -3.34
N ALA A 53 -11.83 -4.03 -4.02
CA ALA A 53 -12.70 -3.88 -5.19
C ALA A 53 -12.07 -4.46 -6.47
N GLY A 54 -10.84 -4.96 -6.41
CA GLY A 54 -10.07 -5.36 -7.60
C GLY A 54 -9.65 -4.14 -8.45
N ASN A 55 -9.72 -2.94 -7.88
CA ASN A 55 -9.09 -1.78 -8.48
C ASN A 55 -7.62 -1.81 -8.12
N GLY A 56 -6.80 -1.31 -9.04
CA GLY A 56 -5.36 -1.27 -8.83
C GLY A 56 -4.96 -0.62 -7.51
N ALA A 57 -3.78 -0.95 -6.99
CA ALA A 57 -3.25 -0.39 -5.76
C ALA A 57 -2.93 1.11 -5.92
N LEU A 58 -3.95 1.95 -5.82
CA LEU A 58 -3.79 3.40 -5.78
C LEU A 58 -3.27 3.77 -4.40
N ILE A 59 -1.95 4.00 -4.31
CA ILE A 59 -1.38 4.70 -3.18
C ILE A 59 -1.79 6.16 -3.34
N GLN A 60 -2.87 6.56 -2.68
CA GLN A 60 -3.09 7.97 -2.42
C GLN A 60 -1.88 8.45 -1.60
N SER A 61 -1.14 9.43 -2.09
CA SER A 61 -0.12 10.08 -1.27
C SER A 61 -0.78 10.45 0.05
N LEU A 62 -0.25 9.95 1.16
CA LEU A 62 -0.66 10.38 2.49
C LEU A 62 -0.45 11.88 2.51
N ASP A 63 -1.56 12.62 2.35
CA ASP A 63 -1.69 14.07 2.37
C ASP A 63 -0.32 14.78 2.54
N GLN A 64 0.34 15.02 1.41
CA GLN A 64 1.27 16.13 1.35
C GLN A 64 0.34 17.34 1.44
N SER A 65 0.07 17.81 2.67
CA SER A 65 -0.20 19.23 2.83
C SER A 65 0.91 19.93 2.05
N ASP A 66 0.53 20.80 1.12
CA ASP A 66 1.36 21.50 0.11
C ASP A 66 2.48 22.36 0.75
N CYS A 67 3.30 21.74 1.56
CA CYS A 67 4.45 22.28 2.23
C CYS A 67 5.62 21.50 1.67
N GLN A 68 6.06 21.95 0.50
CA GLN A 68 7.30 21.47 -0.09
C GLN A 68 8.43 21.94 0.84
N ILE A 69 9.02 21.01 1.61
CA ILE A 69 10.20 21.28 2.41
C ILE A 69 11.35 21.54 1.43
N THR A 70 11.60 22.82 1.14
CA THR A 70 12.71 23.24 0.26
C THR A 70 14.00 23.42 1.05
N LYS A 71 13.89 23.60 2.37
CA LYS A 71 15.02 23.72 3.30
C LYS A 71 14.73 22.93 4.58
N LEU A 72 15.80 22.43 5.19
CA LEU A 72 15.73 21.65 6.44
C LEU A 72 15.12 22.41 7.63
N SER A 73 15.00 23.74 7.54
CA SER A 73 14.36 24.61 8.55
C SER A 73 12.84 24.73 8.42
N ASP A 74 12.26 24.21 7.34
CA ASP A 74 10.85 24.40 7.05
C ASP A 74 10.02 23.43 7.92
N ILE A 75 9.18 23.97 8.80
CA ILE A 75 8.24 23.20 9.62
C ILE A 75 6.85 23.41 9.02
N CYS A 76 6.24 22.32 8.55
CA CYS A 76 4.88 22.31 8.05
C CYS A 76 3.88 22.23 9.22
N PRO A 77 2.74 22.93 9.15
CA PRO A 77 1.69 22.88 10.19
C PRO A 77 1.01 21.51 10.28
#